data_AF-A0A970B5C0-F1
#
_entry.id   AF-A0A970B5C0-F1
#
_cell.length_a   1.000
_cell.length_b   1.000
_cell.length_c   1.000
_cell.angle_alpha   90.00
_cell.angle_beta   90.00
_cell.angle_gamma   90.00
#
_symmetry.space_group_name_H-M   'P 1'
#
loop_
_entity.id
_entity.type
_entity.pdbx_description
1 polymer ?
#
loop_
_entity_poly.entity_id
_entity_poly.type
_entity_poly.pdbx_seq_one_letter_code
_entity_poly.pdbx_strand_id
1 'polypeptide(L)'
;MSDGRRDEALLLVSTQLYGLTAVVRAMIATHPQPEKVRLLFDQLLMQMLADPVYLGDKKNAQALREFGEAVFQPSLRLDTED
;
A
#
# COMPACT_ATOMS: atom_id res chain seq x y z
N MET A 1 6.15 -13.64 26.98
CA MET A 1 7.26 -13.25 26.07
C MET A 1 6.86 -13.49 24.60
N SER A 2 5.73 -12.95 24.14
CA SER A 2 5.22 -13.19 22.77
C SER A 2 4.98 -11.89 21.96
N ASP A 3 5.42 -10.75 22.48
CA ASP A 3 5.09 -9.41 21.94
C ASP A 3 6.06 -8.99 20.81
N GLY A 4 7.37 -9.03 21.06
CA GLY A 4 8.37 -8.52 20.10
C GLY A 4 8.37 -9.21 18.72
N ARG A 5 7.96 -10.48 18.63
CA ARG A 5 7.89 -11.20 17.34
C ARG A 5 6.72 -10.74 16.46
N ARG A 6 5.65 -10.20 17.08
CA ARG A 6 4.52 -9.61 16.36
C ARG A 6 4.87 -8.21 15.87
N ASP A 7 5.62 -7.46 16.67
CA ASP A 7 6.07 -6.11 16.30
C ASP A 7 7.07 -6.14 15.14
N GLU A 8 8.02 -7.08 15.12
CA GLU A 8 8.94 -7.27 13.99
C GLU A 8 8.21 -7.67 12.71
N ALA A 9 7.22 -8.57 12.81
CA ALA A 9 6.40 -8.97 11.66
C ALA A 9 5.60 -7.78 11.11
N LEU A 10 5.04 -6.95 11.99
CA LEU A 10 4.31 -5.74 11.60
C LEU A 10 5.23 -4.71 10.94
N LEU A 11 6.45 -4.54 11.46
CA LEU A 11 7.46 -3.62 10.91
C LEU A 11 7.96 -4.07 9.54
N LEU A 12 8.13 -5.38 9.33
CA LEU A 12 8.52 -5.95 8.04
C LEU A 12 7.40 -5.74 7.00
N VAL A 13 6.16 -6.01 7.38
CA VAL A 13 4.99 -5.82 6.50
C VAL A 13 4.81 -4.35 6.14
N SER A 14 4.93 -3.43 7.11
CA SER A 14 4.83 -1.99 6.84
C SER A 14 5.95 -1.49 5.93
N THR A 15 7.20 -1.94 6.13
CA THR A 15 8.34 -1.60 5.26
C THR A 15 8.13 -2.09 3.83
N GLN A 16 7.65 -3.32 3.66
CA GLN A 16 7.34 -3.88 2.34
C GLN A 16 6.23 -3.09 1.64
N LEU A 17 5.19 -2.69 2.37
CA LEU A 17 4.12 -1.83 1.85
C LEU A 17 4.69 -0.47 1.42
N TYR A 18 5.50 0.21 2.23
CA TYR A 18 6.11 1.49 1.82
C TYR A 18 6.94 1.38 0.53
N GLY A 19 7.74 0.31 0.40
CA GLY A 19 8.50 0.05 -0.83
C GLY A 19 7.58 -0.16 -2.05
N LEU A 20 6.49 -0.90 -1.86
CA LEU A 20 5.48 -1.13 -2.90
C LEU A 20 4.79 0.18 -3.32
N THR A 21 4.48 1.08 -2.38
CA THR A 21 3.94 2.42 -2.68
C THR A 21 4.84 3.20 -3.64
N ALA A 22 6.14 3.24 -3.34
CA ALA A 22 7.11 3.98 -4.14
C ALA A 22 7.20 3.43 -5.57
N VAL A 23 7.23 2.10 -5.72
CA VAL A 23 7.28 1.43 -7.02
C VAL A 23 6.03 1.71 -7.84
N VAL A 24 4.84 1.60 -7.24
CA VAL A 24 3.58 1.81 -7.95
C VAL A 24 3.43 3.26 -8.38
N ARG A 25 3.81 4.21 -7.53
CA ARG A 25 3.82 5.64 -7.88
C ARG A 25 4.79 5.93 -9.03
N ALA A 26 5.98 5.32 -9.02
CA ALA A 26 6.93 5.43 -10.12
C ALA A 26 6.34 4.87 -11.42
N MET A 27 5.69 3.70 -11.37
CA MET A 27 5.01 3.12 -12.51
C MET A 27 3.90 4.03 -13.04
N ILE A 28 3.04 4.60 -12.19
CA ILE A 28 2.01 5.54 -12.62
C ILE A 28 2.63 6.77 -13.29
N ALA A 29 3.72 7.30 -12.74
CA ALA A 29 4.37 8.49 -13.27
C ALA A 29 5.08 8.27 -14.62
N THR A 30 5.59 7.07 -14.88
CA THR A 30 6.38 6.78 -16.09
C THR A 30 5.63 5.98 -17.16
N HIS A 31 4.48 5.38 -16.82
CA HIS A 31 3.76 4.51 -17.74
C HIS A 31 2.93 5.33 -18.75
N PRO A 32 2.92 4.97 -20.04
CA PRO A 32 2.17 5.69 -21.07
C PRO A 32 0.64 5.64 -20.88
N GLN A 33 0.15 4.74 -20.03
CA GLN A 33 -1.27 4.55 -19.71
C GLN A 33 -1.42 4.38 -18.19
N PRO A 34 -1.33 5.48 -17.40
CA PRO A 34 -1.34 5.42 -15.93
C PRO A 34 -2.62 4.78 -15.37
N GLU A 35 -3.75 5.02 -16.04
CA GLU A 35 -5.06 4.48 -15.66
C GLU A 35 -5.08 2.94 -15.62
N LYS A 36 -4.33 2.29 -16.53
CA LYS A 36 -4.23 0.81 -16.56
C LYS A 36 -3.41 0.28 -15.39
N VAL A 37 -2.36 0.99 -15.01
CA VAL A 37 -1.54 0.63 -13.84
C VAL A 37 -2.41 0.70 -12.58
N ARG A 38 -3.20 1.77 -12.45
CA ARG A 38 -4.16 1.93 -11.36
C ARG A 38 -5.17 0.79 -11.31
N LEU A 39 -5.84 0.48 -12.42
CA LEU A 39 -6.88 -0.56 -12.46
C LEU A 39 -6.34 -1.96 -12.10
N LEU A 40 -5.14 -2.31 -12.59
CA LEU A 40 -4.49 -3.58 -12.26
C LEU A 40 -4.09 -3.64 -10.78
N PHE A 41 -3.62 -2.53 -10.23
CA PHE A 41 -3.22 -2.47 -8.83
C PHE A 41 -4.43 -2.48 -7.88
N ASP A 42 -5.54 -1.84 -8.25
CA ASP A 42 -6.83 -1.94 -7.54
C ASP A 42 -7.34 -3.40 -7.54
N GLN A 43 -7.22 -4.13 -8.66
CA GLN A 43 -7.55 -5.56 -8.71
C GLN A 43 -6.67 -6.39 -7.76
N LEU A 44 -5.36 -6.12 -7.75
CA LEU A 44 -4.44 -6.82 -6.84
C LEU A 44 -4.79 -6.56 -5.37
N LEU A 45 -5.13 -5.31 -5.02
CA LEU A 45 -5.57 -4.95 -3.67
C LEU A 45 -6.86 -5.69 -3.27
N MET A 46 -7.84 -5.79 -4.18
CA MET A 46 -9.05 -6.57 -3.94
C MET A 46 -8.77 -8.06 -3.75
N GLN A 47 -7.84 -8.63 -4.52
CA GLN A 47 -7.43 -10.03 -4.37
C GLN A 47 -6.74 -10.27 -3.02
N MET A 48 -5.86 -9.38 -2.59
CA MET A 48 -5.22 -9.46 -1.27
C MET A 48 -6.24 -9.30 -0.13
N LEU A 49 -7.22 -8.40 -0.26
CA LEU A 49 -8.30 -8.26 0.72
C LEU A 49 -9.20 -9.50 0.82
N ALA A 50 -9.30 -10.29 -0.25
CA ALA A 50 -10.04 -11.54 -0.29
C ALA A 50 -9.21 -12.75 0.22
N ASP A 51 -7.93 -12.57 0.54
CA ASP A 51 -7.09 -13.62 1.08
C ASP A 51 -7.38 -13.83 2.59
N PRO A 52 -7.42 -15.09 3.09
CA PRO A 52 -7.71 -15.41 4.49
C PRO A 52 -6.81 -14.68 5.50
N VAL A 53 -5.57 -14.36 5.14
CA VAL A 53 -4.61 -13.64 5.99
C VAL A 53 -5.09 -12.21 6.30
N TYR A 54 -5.82 -11.58 5.37
CA TYR A 54 -6.37 -10.25 5.53
C TYR A 54 -7.85 -10.27 5.97
N LEU A 55 -8.60 -11.31 5.59
CA LEU A 55 -9.98 -11.53 6.04
C LEU A 55 -10.10 -11.82 7.54
N GLY A 56 -9.12 -12.54 8.10
CA GLY A 56 -9.11 -12.94 9.51
C GLY A 56 -8.72 -11.83 10.50
N ASP A 57 -8.07 -10.76 10.03
CA ASP A 57 -7.56 -9.69 10.87
C ASP A 57 -7.99 -8.31 10.34
N LYS A 58 -8.91 -7.67 11.08
CA LYS A 58 -9.45 -6.34 10.76
C LYS A 58 -8.36 -5.27 10.64
N LYS A 59 -7.26 -5.37 11.39
CA LYS A 59 -6.17 -4.39 11.32
C LYS A 59 -5.41 -4.52 10.01
N ASN A 60 -5.17 -5.74 9.54
CA ASN A 60 -4.47 -5.99 8.28
C ASN A 60 -5.34 -5.57 7.09
N ALA A 61 -6.64 -5.84 7.12
CA ALA A 61 -7.57 -5.35 6.09
C ALA A 61 -7.64 -3.82 6.04
N GLN A 62 -7.62 -3.16 7.21
CA GLN A 62 -7.61 -1.69 7.28
C GLN A 62 -6.30 -1.09 6.76
N ALA A 63 -5.15 -1.63 7.19
CA ALA A 63 -3.83 -1.18 6.72
C ALA A 63 -3.69 -1.31 5.20
N LEU A 64 -4.25 -2.38 4.61
CA LEU A 64 -4.21 -2.60 3.17
C LEU A 64 -5.11 -1.61 2.40
N ARG A 65 -6.25 -1.22 2.97
CA ARG A 65 -7.11 -0.17 2.39
C ARG A 65 -6.45 1.20 2.44
N GLU A 66 -5.92 1.57 3.61
CA GLU A 66 -5.19 2.83 3.80
C GLU A 66 -3.96 2.91 2.88
N PHE A 67 -3.25 1.79 2.70
CA PHE A 67 -2.18 1.68 1.71
C PHE A 67 -2.65 1.94 0.28
N GLY A 68 -3.76 1.31 -0.13
CA GLY A 68 -4.35 1.52 -1.45
C GLY A 68 -4.69 2.99 -1.70
N GLU A 69 -5.34 3.65 -0.74
CA GLU A 69 -5.64 5.08 -0.84
C GLU A 69 -4.37 5.93 -0.91
N ALA A 70 -3.38 5.67 -0.05
CA ALA A 70 -2.14 6.42 0.00
C ALA A 70 -1.33 6.34 -1.31
N VAL A 71 -1.33 5.19 -1.99
CA VAL A 71 -0.61 5.02 -3.27
C VAL A 71 -1.12 5.98 -4.34
N PHE A 72 -2.44 6.19 -4.39
CA PHE A 72 -3.09 7.00 -5.42
C PHE A 72 -3.38 8.44 -5.02
N GLN A 73 -3.19 8.80 -3.75
CA GLN A 73 -3.25 10.20 -3.37
C GLN A 73 -2.07 10.95 -4.03
N PRO A 74 -2.34 12.11 -4.66
CA PRO A 74 -1.26 12.98 -5.10
C PRO A 74 -0.40 13.31 -3.88
N SER A 75 0.92 13.13 -3.98
CA SER A 75 1.83 13.60 -2.93
C SER A 75 1.47 15.06 -2.65
N LEU A 76 1.09 15.36 -1.40
CA LEU A 76 0.94 16.73 -0.95
C LEU A 76 2.22 17.43 -1.38
N ARG A 77 2.14 18.38 -2.32
CA ARG A 77 3.25 19.29 -2.55
C ARG A 77 3.44 19.96 -1.19
N LEU A 78 4.53 19.63 -0.51
CA LEU A 78 5.12 20.57 0.42
C LEU A 78 5.50 21.73 -0.49
N ASP A 79 4.56 22.66 -0.71
CA ASP A 79 4.89 23.99 -1.16
C ASP A 79 5.89 24.48 -0.13
N THR A 80 7.15 24.35 -0.49
CA THR A 80 8.22 25.08 0.15
C THR A 80 7.99 26.48 -0.38
N GLU A 81 7.12 27.22 0.33
CA GLU A 81 6.95 28.64 0.12
C GLU A 81 8.33 29.29 0.28
N ASP A 82 8.65 30.08 -0.74
CA ASP A 82 9.91 30.77 -1.06
C ASP A 82 10.40 31.69 0.08
#